data_AF-A0AB38ST64-F1
#
_entry.id   AF-A0AB38ST64-F1
#
_cell.length_a   1.000
_cell.length_b   1.000
_cell.length_c   1.000
_cell.angle_alpha   90.00
_cell.angle_beta   90.00
_cell.angle_gamma   90.00
#
_symmetry.space_group_name_H-M   'P 1'
#
loop_
_entity.id
_entity.type
_entity.pdbx_description
1 polymer ?
#
loop_
_entity_poly.entity_id
_entity_poly.type
_entity_poly.pdbx_seq_one_letter_code
_entity_poly.pdbx_strand_id
1 'polypeptide(L)' 'MSSGDDLSLEGRVVAVAADRGHHFSKPTQDRILLVEGHSVEGEAHAGPFVRHRYLARRRPRLPNLRQVHLIPFELFA' A
#
# COMPACT_ATOMS: atom_id res chain seq x y z
N MET A 1 12.02 -1.35 34.47
CA MET A 1 12.82 -1.36 33.22
C MET A 1 11.93 -0.79 32.13
N SER A 2 12.35 0.38 31.63
CA SER A 2 11.82 1.19 30.52
C SER A 2 10.33 1.07 30.17
N SER A 3 9.53 2.01 30.68
CA SER A 3 8.35 2.51 29.98
C SER A 3 8.82 3.02 28.61
N GLY A 4 8.52 2.29 27.54
CA GLY A 4 8.78 2.77 26.19
C GLY A 4 7.88 3.96 25.93
N ASP A 5 8.46 5.07 25.45
CA ASP A 5 7.69 6.21 24.95
C ASP A 5 6.67 5.70 23.93
N ASP A 6 5.40 5.76 24.31
CA ASP A 6 4.28 5.71 23.39
C ASP A 6 4.30 7.02 22.61
N LEU A 7 5.17 7.09 21.60
CA LEU A 7 5.12 8.17 20.62
C LEU A 7 3.80 7.97 19.87
N SER A 8 2.76 8.70 20.30
CA SER A 8 1.50 8.79 19.56
C SER A 8 1.80 9.40 18.20
N LEU A 9 2.02 8.54 17.21
CA LEU A 9 2.22 8.93 15.83
C LEU A 9 0.88 9.41 15.29
N GLU A 10 0.63 10.70 15.44
CA GLU A 10 -0.52 11.36 14.84
C GLU A 10 -0.26 11.58 13.35
N GLY A 11 -1.17 11.08 12.52
CA GLY A 11 -1.15 11.27 11.08
C GLY A 11 -2.57 11.36 10.55
N ARG A 12 -2.78 12.21 9.54
CA ARG A 12 -4.05 12.32 8.84
C ARG A 12 -3.89 11.86 7.41
N VAL A 13 -4.69 10.87 7.00
CA VAL A 13 -4.84 10.52 5.59
C VAL A 13 -5.77 11.55 4.95
N VAL A 14 -5.24 12.35 4.02
CA VAL A 14 -6.02 13.39 3.32
C VAL A 14 -6.64 12.91 2.02
N ALA A 15 -6.12 11.83 1.43
CA ALA A 15 -6.63 11.21 0.22
C ALA A 15 -6.21 9.74 0.14
N VAL A 16 -6.98 8.95 -0.61
CA VAL A 16 -6.65 7.56 -0.95
C VAL A 16 -6.83 7.36 -2.46
N ALA A 17 -6.04 6.49 -3.06
CA ALA A 17 -6.07 6.25 -4.50
C ALA A 17 -5.87 4.77 -4.81
N ALA A 18 -6.65 4.26 -5.77
CA ALA A 18 -6.60 2.88 -6.24
C ALA A 18 -7.01 2.80 -7.70
N ASP A 19 -6.48 1.80 -8.40
CA ASP A 19 -6.86 1.49 -9.77
C ASP A 19 -6.93 -0.03 -9.97
N ARG A 20 -7.94 -0.46 -10.71
CA ARG A 20 -8.09 -1.85 -11.20
C ARG A 20 -7.12 -2.15 -12.33
N GLY A 21 -6.73 -1.14 -13.11
CA GLY A 21 -5.76 -1.23 -14.19
C GLY A 21 -4.32 -1.10 -13.71
N HIS A 22 -3.38 -1.68 -14.48
CA HIS A 22 -1.93 -1.49 -14.28
C HIS A 22 -1.46 -0.12 -14.81
N HIS A 23 -2.14 0.95 -14.44
CA HIS A 23 -1.72 2.31 -14.79
C HIS A 23 -0.70 2.82 -13.78
N PHE A 24 0.15 3.75 -14.24
CA PHE A 24 1.13 4.39 -13.37
C PHE A 24 0.44 5.31 -12.35
N SER A 25 -0.50 6.13 -12.82
CA SER A 25 -1.31 6.99 -11.97
C SER A 25 -2.53 6.23 -11.46
N LYS A 26 -2.86 6.41 -10.19
CA LYS A 26 -4.08 5.88 -9.59
C LYS A 26 -5.06 7.03 -9.35
N PRO A 27 -6.32 6.94 -9.81
CA PRO A 27 -7.32 7.95 -9.49
C PRO A 27 -7.63 7.94 -7.99
N THR A 28 -7.89 9.13 -7.45
CA THR A 28 -8.40 9.29 -6.07
C THR A 28 -9.74 8.57 -5.93
N GLN A 29 -9.97 7.97 -4.77
CA GLN A 29 -11.19 7.28 -4.40
C GLN A 29 -11.78 7.90 -3.12
N ASP A 30 -13.10 7.83 -2.97
CA ASP A 30 -13.76 8.28 -1.73
C ASP A 30 -13.39 7.40 -0.53
N ARG A 31 -13.14 6.11 -0.79
CA ARG A 31 -12.69 5.13 0.22
C ARG A 31 -11.93 3.98 -0.44
N ILE A 32 -11.14 3.28 0.38
CA ILE A 32 -10.49 2.02 0.03
C ILE A 32 -10.70 1.01 1.16
N LEU A 33 -10.65 -0.28 0.85
CA LEU A 33 -10.64 -1.36 1.83
C LEU A 33 -9.26 -1.99 1.87
N LEU A 34 -8.61 -1.99 3.03
CA LEU A 34 -7.35 -2.71 3.25
C LEU A 34 -7.63 -4.16 3.64
N VAL A 35 -7.06 -5.09 2.89
CA VAL A 35 -7.16 -6.52 3.18
C VAL A 35 -5.79 -6.99 3.67
N GLU A 36 -5.76 -7.56 4.88
CA GLU A 36 -4.54 -8.04 5.52
C GLU A 36 -3.79 -9.02 4.61
N GLY A 37 -2.48 -8.80 4.46
CA GLY A 37 -1.64 -9.63 3.60
C GLY A 37 -1.87 -9.45 2.09
N HIS A 38 -2.86 -8.66 1.66
CA HIS A 38 -3.34 -8.64 0.28
C HIS A 38 -3.30 -7.27 -0.42
N SER A 39 -3.16 -6.16 0.29
CA SER A 39 -3.30 -4.78 -0.25
C SER A 39 -4.75 -4.27 -0.30
N VAL A 40 -4.97 -3.20 -1.09
CA VAL A 40 -6.29 -2.59 -1.32
C VAL A 40 -7.18 -3.51 -2.16
N GLU A 41 -8.42 -3.74 -1.72
CA GLU A 41 -9.40 -4.51 -2.49
C GLU A 41 -9.63 -3.91 -3.89
N GLY A 42 -9.57 -4.76 -4.91
CA GLY A 42 -9.77 -4.35 -6.31
C GLY A 42 -8.59 -3.62 -6.95
N GLU A 43 -7.44 -3.50 -6.27
CA GLU A 43 -6.25 -2.89 -6.85
C GLU A 43 -5.46 -3.88 -7.74
N ALA A 44 -4.86 -3.39 -8.83
CA ALA A 44 -4.20 -4.24 -9.84
C ALA A 44 -3.02 -5.09 -9.31
N HIS A 45 -2.36 -4.64 -8.25
CA HIS A 45 -1.26 -5.32 -7.58
C HIS A 45 -1.68 -6.04 -6.30
N ALA A 46 -2.97 -6.07 -5.97
CA ALA A 46 -3.50 -6.79 -4.82
C ALA A 46 -3.25 -8.29 -4.94
N GLY A 47 -2.99 -8.94 -3.83
CA GLY A 47 -2.76 -10.37 -3.73
C GLY A 47 -1.71 -10.71 -2.68
N PRO A 48 -1.72 -11.97 -2.20
CA PRO A 48 -0.85 -12.40 -1.10
C PRO A 48 0.62 -12.51 -1.51
N PHE A 49 0.90 -12.52 -2.82
CA PHE A 49 2.23 -12.77 -3.35
C PHE A 49 2.80 -11.60 -4.16
N VAL A 50 4.13 -11.54 -4.22
CA VAL A 50 4.89 -10.49 -4.89
C VAL A 50 4.50 -10.34 -6.37
N ARG A 51 4.15 -9.10 -6.76
CA ARG A 51 3.88 -8.75 -8.18
C ARG A 51 5.05 -8.09 -8.90
N HIS A 52 6.16 -7.81 -8.20
CA HIS A 52 7.36 -7.24 -8.80
C HIS A 52 7.98 -8.22 -9.81
N ARG A 53 8.01 -7.87 -11.10
CA ARG A 53 8.32 -8.76 -12.23
C ARG A 53 9.54 -9.66 -12.01
N TYR A 54 10.64 -9.11 -11.49
CA TYR A 54 11.86 -9.87 -11.22
C TYR A 54 11.66 -10.94 -10.13
N LEU A 55 11.00 -10.56 -9.03
CA LEU A 55 10.77 -11.47 -7.90
C LEU A 55 9.67 -12.47 -8.22
N ALA A 56 8.60 -12.05 -8.88
CA ALA A 56 7.54 -12.93 -9.35
C ALA A 56 8.07 -14.04 -10.27
N ARG A 57 9.07 -13.74 -11.12
CA ARG A 57 9.74 -14.76 -11.95
C ARG A 57 10.59 -15.75 -11.16
N ARG A 58 11.28 -15.31 -10.11
CA ARG A 58 12.24 -16.15 -9.36
C ARG A 58 11.64 -16.87 -8.16
N ARG A 59 10.72 -16.21 -7.46
CA ARG A 59 10.08 -16.67 -6.23
C ARG A 59 8.63 -16.17 -6.18
N PRO A 60 7.74 -16.73 -7.03
CA PRO A 60 6.37 -16.24 -7.22
C PRO A 60 5.48 -16.30 -5.97
N ARG A 61 5.87 -17.06 -4.93
CA ARG A 61 5.10 -17.23 -3.69
C ARG A 61 5.65 -16.43 -2.51
N LEU A 62 6.60 -15.52 -2.73
CA LEU A 62 7.02 -14.61 -1.65
C LEU A 62 5.86 -13.68 -1.26
N PRO A 63 5.73 -13.35 0.04
CA PRO A 63 4.73 -12.39 0.50
C PRO A 63 4.79 -11.08 -0.28
N ASN A 64 3.63 -10.48 -0.55
CA ASN A 64 3.57 -9.13 -1.07
C ASN A 64 3.93 -8.13 0.04
N LEU A 65 5.15 -7.60 0.00
CA LEU A 65 5.62 -6.56 0.92
C LEU A 65 5.38 -5.13 0.40
N ARG A 66 4.75 -4.98 -0.77
CA ARG A 66 4.50 -3.70 -1.44
C ARG A 66 2.99 -3.45 -1.52
N GLN A 67 2.32 -3.55 -0.38
CA GLN A 67 0.87 -3.56 -0.33
C GLN A 67 0.27 -2.17 -0.51
N VAL A 68 0.89 -1.17 0.12
CA VAL A 68 0.49 0.23 0.06
C VAL A 68 1.72 1.11 -0.04
N HIS A 69 1.53 2.32 -0.58
CA HIS A 69 2.51 3.38 -0.56
C HIS A 69 1.93 4.54 0.26
N LEU A 70 2.70 5.04 1.23
CA LEU A 70 2.41 6.28 1.91
C LEU A 70 3.22 7.38 1.23
N ILE A 71 2.54 8.43 0.80
CA ILE A 71 3.14 9.59 0.13
C ILE A 71 2.90 10.81 1.02
N PRO A 72 3.95 11.51 1.48
CA PRO A 72 3.81 12.75 2.23
C PRO A 72 3.05 13.80 1.42
N PHE A 73 2.12 14.51 2.06
CA PHE A 73 1.29 15.50 1.38
C PHE A 73 2.10 16.70 0.88
N GLU A 74 3.19 17.01 1.58
CA GLU A 74 4.11 18.11 1.28
C GLU A 74 4.80 17.97 -0.08
N LEU A 75 4.77 16.78 -0.70
CA LEU A 75 5.28 16.56 -2.06
C LEU A 75 4.38 17.15 -3.16
N PHE A 76 3.16 17.56 -2.81
CA PHE A 76 2.18 18.13 -3.75
C PHE A 76 1.98 19.64 -3.57
N ALA A 77 2.79 20.30 -2.74
CA ALA A 77 2.76 21.73 -2.45
C ALA A 77 3.67 22.55 -3.37
#